data_AF-B8BYK5-F1
#
_entry.id   AF-B8BYK5-F1
#
_cell.length_a   1.000
_cell.length_b   1.000
_cell.length_c   1.000
_cell.angle_alpha   90.00
_cell.angle_beta   90.00
_cell.angle_gamma   90.00
#
_symmetry.space_group_name_H-M   'P 1'
#
loop_
_entity.id
_entity.type
_entity.pdbx_description
1 polymer ?
#
loop_
_entity_poly.entity_id
_entity_poly.type
_entity_poly.pdbx_seq_one_letter_code
_entity_poly.pdbx_strand_id
1 'polypeptide(L)'
;MEVLKSGDAPALVSNLEVMSLLQERMDARQSAETTANNGSDGNTNTNKKGGPFKNRDWIEQAVFDYLKSSPCGSGVKLEEMPSLVERLRRDPSRNTSGTDIQQGYGLTSAETLQVLNHLPTSLVELHVLIEDLENRPGLSYEGVEGSGEEKQTKFLEMISQFVGKEVDGTAVDGEGEEDAENAEMGVKDEPDAMEE
;
A
#
# COMPACT_ATOMS: atom_id res chain seq x y z
N MET A 1 1.40 25.28 27.15
CA MET A 1 1.58 25.50 25.70
C MET A 1 0.25 25.99 25.17
N GLU A 2 0.21 27.21 24.64
CA GLU A 2 -0.98 27.67 23.92
C GLU A 2 -0.92 27.14 22.50
N VAL A 3 -1.99 26.50 22.05
CA VAL A 3 -2.13 26.11 20.65
C VAL A 3 -2.45 27.38 19.89
N LEU A 4 -1.47 27.89 19.15
CA LEU A 4 -1.71 28.96 18.20
C LEU A 4 -2.77 28.48 17.22
N LYS A 5 -3.90 29.19 17.13
CA LYS A 5 -4.90 28.94 16.10
C LYS A 5 -4.26 29.31 14.76
N SER A 6 -3.60 28.36 14.12
CA SER A 6 -3.22 28.48 12.73
C SER A 6 -4.52 28.68 11.95
N GLY A 7 -4.70 29.84 11.32
CA GLY A 7 -5.84 30.10 10.43
C GLY A 7 -5.81 29.23 9.17
N ASP A 8 -4.73 28.46 8.97
CA ASP A 8 -4.59 27.46 7.93
C ASP A 8 -5.26 26.15 8.32
N ALA A 9 -5.93 25.53 7.34
CA ALA A 9 -6.46 24.19 7.49
C ALA A 9 -5.30 23.23 7.85
N PRO A 10 -5.49 22.33 8.84
CA PRO A 10 -4.47 21.35 9.20
C PRO A 10 -4.09 20.52 7.97
N ALA A 11 -2.78 20.35 7.77
CA ALA A 11 -2.27 19.54 6.66
C ALA A 11 -2.68 18.08 6.86
N LEU A 12 -3.26 17.49 5.82
CA LEU A 12 -3.53 16.06 5.76
C LEU A 12 -2.22 15.33 5.47
N VAL A 13 -1.91 14.32 6.26
CA VAL A 13 -0.69 13.51 6.15
C VAL A 13 -1.09 12.05 5.96
N SER A 14 -0.49 11.38 4.98
CA SER A 14 -0.74 9.98 4.68
C SER A 14 -0.06 9.03 5.67
N ASN A 15 -0.61 7.82 5.79
CA ASN A 15 -0.03 6.74 6.60
C ASN A 15 1.40 6.40 6.16
N LEU A 16 1.68 6.49 4.86
CA LEU A 16 3.01 6.26 4.29
C LEU A 16 4.03 7.30 4.76
N GLU A 17 3.67 8.58 4.71
CA GLU A 17 4.53 9.69 5.18
C GLU A 17 4.79 9.57 6.68
N VAL A 18 3.76 9.27 7.47
CA VAL A 18 3.92 9.05 8.93
C VAL A 18 4.84 7.87 9.19
N MET A 19 4.66 6.75 8.48
CA MET A 19 5.51 5.57 8.64
C MET A 19 6.97 5.87 8.29
N SER A 20 7.22 6.56 7.17
CA SER A 20 8.57 6.97 6.74
C SER A 20 9.24 7.89 7.78
N LEU A 21 8.51 8.89 8.26
CA LEU A 21 9.00 9.82 9.28
C LEU A 21 9.30 9.11 10.61
N LEU A 22 8.45 8.17 11.03
CA LEU A 22 8.69 7.39 12.25
C LEU A 22 9.93 6.49 12.11
N GLN A 23 10.10 5.82 10.96
CA GLN A 23 11.28 5.01 10.67
C GLN A 23 12.56 5.83 10.76
N GLU A 24 12.62 6.97 10.04
CA GLU A 24 13.79 7.86 10.05
C GLU A 24 14.14 8.31 11.48
N ARG A 25 13.12 8.70 12.27
CA ARG A 25 13.33 9.17 13.65
C ARG A 25 13.79 8.06 14.60
N MET A 26 13.35 6.83 14.41
CA MET A 26 13.82 5.69 15.20
C MET A 26 15.27 5.33 14.85
N ASP A 27 15.61 5.29 13.55
CA ASP A 27 16.95 4.96 13.07
C ASP A 27 17.99 6.00 13.50
N ALA A 28 17.64 7.29 13.42
CA ALA A 28 18.50 8.37 13.88
C ALA A 28 18.81 8.27 15.39
N ARG A 29 17.91 7.71 16.19
CA ARG A 29 18.14 7.51 17.63
C ARG A 29 18.96 6.26 17.92
N GLN A 30 18.67 5.14 17.25
CA GLN A 30 19.41 3.91 17.42
C GLN A 30 20.89 4.09 17.03
N SER A 31 21.16 4.83 15.96
CA SER A 31 22.52 5.19 15.56
C SER A 31 23.23 6.06 16.60
N ALA A 32 22.57 7.09 17.13
CA ALA A 32 23.13 7.94 18.19
C ALA A 32 23.43 7.19 19.49
N GLU A 33 22.56 6.26 19.90
CA GLU A 33 22.76 5.43 21.10
C GLU A 33 23.91 4.43 20.92
N THR A 34 24.05 3.85 19.73
CA THR A 34 25.16 2.96 19.39
C THR A 34 26.51 3.71 19.42
N THR A 35 26.56 4.94 18.91
CA THR A 35 27.77 5.79 18.96
C THR A 35 28.12 6.20 20.39
N ALA A 36 27.13 6.51 21.23
CA ALA A 36 27.36 6.87 22.64
C ALA A 36 27.90 5.71 23.47
N ASN A 37 27.46 4.48 23.21
CA ASN A 37 27.89 3.29 23.95
C ASN A 37 29.31 2.82 23.57
N ASN A 38 29.77 3.07 22.34
CA ASN A 38 31.11 2.69 21.88
C ASN A 38 32.23 3.68 22.29
N GLY A 39 31.89 4.86 22.83
CA GLY A 39 32.87 5.88 23.26
C GLY A 39 33.10 5.96 24.78
N SER A 40 32.47 5.10 25.58
CA SER A 40 32.46 5.19 27.04
C SER A 40 33.40 4.17 27.70
N ASP A 41 34.71 4.42 27.62
CA ASP A 41 35.67 3.91 28.60
C ASP A 41 35.40 4.62 29.95
N GLY A 42 34.71 3.93 30.88
CA GLY A 42 34.57 4.43 32.24
C GLY A 42 33.19 4.26 32.87
N ASN A 43 33.00 3.10 33.48
CA ASN A 43 32.36 2.93 34.78
C ASN A 43 31.36 4.02 35.22
N THR A 44 30.08 3.87 34.88
CA THR A 44 29.00 4.21 35.83
C THR A 44 27.82 3.26 35.64
N ASN A 45 27.71 2.32 36.57
CA ASN A 45 26.48 1.62 36.90
C ASN A 45 25.39 2.66 37.25
N THR A 46 24.63 3.11 36.25
CA THR A 46 23.32 3.71 36.50
C THR A 46 22.28 2.92 35.73
N ASN A 47 21.43 2.30 36.52
CA ASN A 47 20.29 1.48 36.14
C ASN A 47 19.20 2.36 35.49
N LYS A 48 19.52 3.13 34.44
CA LYS A 48 18.56 3.91 33.66
C LYS A 48 17.93 2.99 32.61
N LYS A 49 17.08 2.08 33.07
CA LYS A 49 16.23 1.22 32.22
C LYS A 49 15.10 2.04 31.56
N GLY A 50 15.44 3.21 31.02
CA GLY A 50 14.46 4.19 30.61
C GLY A 50 15.02 5.54 30.28
N GLY A 51 15.22 5.81 29.00
CA GLY A 51 15.42 7.18 28.53
C GLY A 51 14.26 8.10 28.97
N PRO A 52 14.50 9.42 29.02
CA PRO A 52 13.52 10.42 29.48
C PRO A 52 12.22 10.46 28.65
N PHE A 53 12.14 9.69 27.56
CA PHE A 53 11.06 9.74 26.58
C PHE A 53 10.33 8.41 26.38
N LYS A 54 10.28 7.53 27.39
CA LYS A 54 9.60 6.20 27.31
C LYS A 54 8.23 6.24 26.64
N ASN A 55 7.38 7.19 27.03
CA ASN A 55 6.01 7.28 26.49
C ASN A 55 6.02 7.68 25.01
N ARG A 56 6.91 8.58 24.61
CA ARG A 56 7.10 8.94 23.20
C ARG A 56 7.56 7.73 22.41
N ASP A 57 8.60 7.06 22.89
CA ASP A 57 9.20 5.92 22.19
C ASP A 57 8.19 4.77 22.07
N TRP A 58 7.37 4.55 23.11
CA TRP A 58 6.27 3.58 23.07
C TRP A 58 5.18 3.97 22.06
N ILE A 59 4.72 5.23 22.03
CA ILE A 59 3.71 5.69 21.06
C ILE A 59 4.25 5.57 19.64
N GLU A 60 5.48 6.04 19.40
CA GLU A 60 6.11 5.98 18.07
C GLU A 60 6.23 4.53 17.59
N GLN A 61 6.69 3.60 18.46
CA GLN A 61 6.76 2.18 18.13
C GLN A 61 5.38 1.58 17.88
N ALA A 62 4.39 1.85 18.75
CA ALA A 62 3.05 1.29 18.62
C ALA A 62 2.35 1.73 17.33
N VAL A 63 2.45 3.03 16.99
CA VAL A 63 1.91 3.56 15.73
C VAL A 63 2.65 2.96 14.54
N PHE A 64 3.97 2.87 14.62
CA PHE A 64 4.77 2.31 13.56
C PHE A 64 4.45 0.82 13.30
N ASP A 65 4.31 0.02 14.35
CA ASP A 65 3.94 -1.40 14.25
C ASP A 65 2.55 -1.56 13.63
N TYR A 66 1.60 -0.72 14.04
CA TYR A 66 0.27 -0.67 13.41
C TYR A 66 0.37 -0.37 11.91
N LEU A 67 1.11 0.67 11.53
CA LEU A 67 1.27 1.07 10.12
C LEU A 67 1.98 -0.02 9.30
N LYS A 68 2.97 -0.70 9.86
CA LYS A 68 3.63 -1.85 9.22
C LYS A 68 2.69 -3.03 8.96
N SER A 69 1.72 -3.26 9.86
CA SER A 69 0.70 -4.30 9.67
C SER A 69 -0.42 -3.88 8.72
N SER A 70 -0.51 -2.59 8.36
CA SER A 70 -1.52 -2.05 7.47
C SER A 70 -1.18 -2.31 5.99
N PRO A 71 -2.13 -2.11 5.05
CA PRO A 71 -1.87 -2.23 3.61
C PRO A 71 -0.69 -1.40 3.11
N CYS A 72 -0.43 -0.24 3.74
CA CYS A 72 0.67 0.66 3.40
C CYS A 72 2.06 0.13 3.80
N GLY A 73 2.13 -0.90 4.65
CA GLY A 73 3.37 -1.42 5.23
C GLY A 73 4.23 -2.28 4.29
N SER A 74 3.70 -2.69 3.13
CA SER A 74 4.37 -3.63 2.23
C SER A 74 4.46 -3.10 0.79
N GLY A 75 5.67 -3.01 0.23
CA GLY A 75 5.90 -2.94 -1.21
C GLY A 75 5.61 -1.60 -1.91
N VAL A 76 5.20 -0.57 -1.16
CA VAL A 76 4.83 0.71 -1.75
C VAL A 76 6.06 1.50 -2.21
N LYS A 77 6.01 1.99 -3.45
CA LYS A 77 7.05 2.83 -4.04
C LYS A 77 6.84 4.30 -3.67
N LEU A 78 7.47 4.76 -2.58
CA LEU A 78 7.34 6.14 -2.07
C LEU A 78 7.70 7.21 -3.11
N GLU A 79 8.60 6.89 -4.03
CA GLU A 79 9.15 7.74 -5.07
C GLU A 79 8.11 8.05 -6.16
N GLU A 80 7.18 7.11 -6.39
CA GLU A 80 6.09 7.27 -7.36
C GLU A 80 4.86 7.97 -6.75
N MET A 81 4.85 8.19 -5.42
CA MET A 81 3.69 8.73 -4.69
C MET A 81 3.25 10.12 -5.18
N PRO A 82 4.15 11.10 -5.43
CA PRO A 82 3.73 12.41 -5.93
C PRO A 82 3.01 12.33 -7.28
N SER A 83 3.51 11.49 -8.18
CA SER A 83 2.92 11.25 -9.50
C SER A 83 1.54 10.58 -9.39
N LEU A 84 1.40 9.63 -8.46
CA LEU A 84 0.12 8.99 -8.15
C LEU A 84 -0.90 10.02 -7.63
N VAL A 85 -0.52 10.85 -6.65
CA VAL A 85 -1.39 11.89 -6.08
C VAL A 85 -1.85 12.86 -7.17
N GLU A 86 -0.93 13.28 -8.05
CA GLU A 86 -1.27 14.16 -9.16
C GLU A 86 -2.29 13.49 -10.09
N ARG A 87 -2.08 12.22 -10.45
CA ARG A 87 -3.00 11.47 -11.31
C ARG A 87 -4.37 11.26 -10.68
N LEU A 88 -4.44 10.94 -9.39
CA LEU A 88 -5.70 10.76 -8.65
C LEU A 88 -6.53 12.04 -8.62
N ARG A 89 -5.88 13.19 -8.39
CA ARG A 89 -6.55 14.50 -8.27
C ARG A 89 -6.84 15.17 -9.60
N ARG A 90 -6.14 14.77 -10.66
CA ARG A 90 -6.27 15.37 -11.99
C ARG A 90 -7.70 15.23 -12.50
N ASP A 91 -8.26 16.35 -12.96
CA ASP A 91 -9.60 16.40 -13.52
C ASP A 91 -9.67 15.61 -14.85
N PRO A 92 -10.60 14.63 -14.98
CA PRO A 92 -10.77 13.85 -16.21
C PRO A 92 -11.11 14.70 -17.44
N SER A 93 -11.71 15.89 -17.29
CA SER A 93 -12.09 16.76 -18.40
C SER A 93 -10.95 17.64 -18.94
N ARG A 94 -9.81 17.69 -18.24
CA ARG A 94 -8.70 18.58 -18.59
C ARG A 94 -7.73 17.90 -19.55
N ASN A 95 -8.11 17.82 -20.83
CA ASN A 95 -7.24 17.37 -21.92
C ASN A 95 -6.03 18.30 -22.05
N THR A 96 -4.85 17.85 -21.63
CA THR A 96 -3.60 18.50 -22.02
C THR A 96 -3.15 17.91 -23.35
N SER A 97 -3.10 18.77 -24.36
CA SER A 97 -2.65 18.48 -25.70
C SER A 97 -1.31 17.74 -25.72
N GLY A 98 -1.27 16.58 -26.38
CA GLY A 98 -0.02 15.94 -26.84
C GLY A 98 0.49 14.82 -25.94
N THR A 99 0.27 13.59 -26.39
CA THR A 99 1.10 12.39 -26.11
C THR A 99 1.34 12.05 -24.64
N ASP A 100 0.32 11.65 -23.89
CA ASP A 100 0.27 10.32 -23.24
C ASP A 100 -1.04 10.12 -22.47
N ILE A 101 -1.50 8.88 -22.49
CA ILE A 101 -2.85 8.42 -22.14
C ILE A 101 -2.93 8.17 -20.63
N GLN A 102 -2.87 9.23 -19.81
CA GLN A 102 -3.17 9.11 -18.38
C GLN A 102 -4.37 9.98 -18.03
N GLN A 103 -5.56 9.37 -18.15
CA GLN A 103 -6.80 9.94 -17.61
C GLN A 103 -6.65 10.13 -16.10
N GLY A 104 -7.03 11.31 -15.62
CA GLY A 104 -7.17 11.61 -14.20
C GLY A 104 -8.52 11.16 -13.66
N TYR A 105 -8.64 11.05 -12.33
CA TYR A 105 -9.83 10.53 -11.65
C TYR A 105 -10.63 11.59 -10.89
N GLY A 106 -10.10 12.81 -10.78
CA GLY A 106 -10.73 13.97 -10.16
C GLY A 106 -11.01 13.82 -8.67
N LEU A 107 -10.29 12.96 -7.95
CA LEU A 107 -10.54 12.69 -6.52
C LEU A 107 -10.29 13.95 -5.68
N THR A 108 -11.13 14.13 -4.66
CA THR A 108 -10.94 15.15 -3.63
C THR A 108 -9.70 14.82 -2.78
N SER A 109 -9.23 15.80 -2.00
CA SER A 109 -8.10 15.59 -1.10
C SER A 109 -8.35 14.48 -0.07
N ALA A 110 -9.60 14.36 0.42
CA ALA A 110 -9.99 13.36 1.40
C ALA A 110 -10.06 11.95 0.79
N GLU A 111 -10.72 11.79 -0.36
CA GLU A 111 -10.78 10.51 -1.08
C GLU A 111 -9.38 10.05 -1.50
N THR A 112 -8.55 10.97 -2.00
CA THR A 112 -7.14 10.66 -2.35
C THR A 112 -6.41 10.12 -1.12
N LEU A 113 -6.57 10.76 0.04
CA LEU A 113 -5.94 10.32 1.28
C LEU A 113 -6.44 8.94 1.72
N GLN A 114 -7.74 8.69 1.62
CA GLN A 114 -8.35 7.40 1.96
C GLN A 114 -7.84 6.29 1.04
N VAL A 115 -7.76 6.52 -0.27
CA VAL A 115 -7.20 5.57 -1.24
C VAL A 115 -5.74 5.25 -0.91
N LEU A 116 -4.92 6.25 -0.59
CA LEU A 116 -3.51 6.04 -0.22
C LEU A 116 -3.34 5.29 1.10
N ASN A 117 -4.24 5.51 2.06
CA ASN A 117 -4.18 4.90 3.39
C ASN A 117 -4.71 3.46 3.44
N HIS A 118 -5.63 3.11 2.53
CA HIS A 118 -6.29 1.80 2.52
C HIS A 118 -5.87 0.91 1.36
N LEU A 119 -5.37 1.50 0.26
CA LEU A 119 -4.89 0.79 -0.93
C LEU A 119 -5.91 -0.27 -1.40
N PRO A 120 -7.10 0.17 -1.84
CA PRO A 120 -8.20 -0.74 -2.17
C PRO A 120 -7.77 -1.75 -3.24
N THR A 121 -8.21 -2.99 -3.04
CA THR A 121 -7.94 -4.14 -3.92
C THR A 121 -9.20 -4.65 -4.60
N SER A 122 -10.38 -4.23 -4.11
CA SER A 122 -11.68 -4.66 -4.63
C SER A 122 -12.58 -3.47 -4.96
N LEU A 123 -13.55 -3.71 -5.85
CA LEU A 123 -14.57 -2.71 -6.21
C LEU A 123 -15.44 -2.31 -5.01
N VAL A 124 -15.69 -3.23 -4.09
CA VAL A 124 -16.50 -2.95 -2.89
C VAL A 124 -15.80 -1.92 -2.01
N GLU A 125 -14.49 -2.06 -1.79
CA GLU A 125 -13.72 -1.07 -1.04
C GLU A 125 -13.72 0.29 -1.73
N LEU A 126 -13.64 0.30 -3.07
CA LEU A 126 -13.68 1.54 -3.85
C LEU A 126 -14.99 2.33 -3.64
N HIS A 127 -16.14 1.65 -3.62
CA HIS A 127 -17.44 2.25 -3.35
C HIS A 127 -17.59 2.75 -1.90
N VAL A 128 -16.82 2.19 -0.97
CA VAL A 128 -16.80 2.65 0.43
C VAL A 128 -15.91 3.89 0.60
N LEU A 129 -14.80 3.97 -0.14
CA LEU A 129 -13.81 5.05 -0.03
C LEU A 129 -14.14 6.29 -0.88
N ILE A 130 -14.96 6.15 -1.92
CA ILE A 130 -15.28 7.24 -2.85
C ILE A 130 -16.79 7.39 -2.92
N GLU A 131 -17.27 8.59 -2.60
CA GLU A 131 -18.69 8.92 -2.67
C GLU A 131 -19.15 9.07 -4.11
N ASP A 132 -20.38 8.63 -4.39
CA ASP A 132 -21.04 8.71 -5.70
C ASP A 132 -20.17 8.24 -6.88
N LEU A 133 -19.40 7.16 -6.66
CA LEU A 133 -18.46 6.58 -7.63
C LEU A 133 -19.10 6.36 -9.01
N GLU A 134 -20.34 5.88 -9.04
CA GLU A 134 -21.13 5.57 -10.24
C GLU A 134 -21.43 6.79 -11.12
N ASN A 135 -21.45 7.99 -10.54
CA ASN A 135 -21.74 9.24 -11.26
C ASN A 135 -20.46 10.00 -11.62
N ARG A 136 -19.29 9.44 -11.32
CA ARG A 136 -18.02 10.16 -11.43
C ARG A 136 -17.40 9.99 -12.81
N PRO A 137 -17.19 11.05 -13.60
CA PRO A 137 -16.79 10.95 -15.01
C PRO A 137 -15.44 10.24 -15.26
N GLY A 138 -14.54 10.27 -14.28
CA GLY A 138 -13.26 9.56 -14.32
C GLY A 138 -13.35 8.06 -14.03
N LEU A 139 -14.45 7.60 -13.42
CA LEU A 139 -14.65 6.23 -12.93
C LEU A 139 -15.95 5.57 -13.41
N SER A 140 -16.80 6.32 -14.12
CA SER A 140 -18.00 5.83 -14.79
C SER A 140 -18.10 6.38 -16.22
N TYR A 141 -19.00 5.80 -17.02
CA TYR A 141 -19.38 6.35 -18.32
C TYR A 141 -20.90 6.46 -18.34
N GLU A 142 -21.42 7.65 -18.61
CA GLU A 142 -22.85 7.81 -18.87
C GLU A 142 -23.19 7.12 -20.21
N GLY A 143 -24.06 6.09 -20.16
CA GLY A 143 -24.79 5.62 -21.33
C GLY A 143 -24.38 4.27 -21.94
N VAL A 144 -23.41 3.53 -21.38
CA VAL A 144 -23.12 2.15 -21.79
C VAL A 144 -22.83 1.27 -20.56
N GLU A 145 -23.75 0.35 -20.25
CA GLU A 145 -23.58 -0.67 -19.20
C GLU A 145 -22.28 -1.47 -19.44
N GLY A 146 -21.50 -1.74 -18.39
CA GLY A 146 -20.23 -2.47 -18.43
C GLY A 146 -18.96 -1.60 -18.55
N SER A 147 -19.05 -0.39 -19.11
CA SER A 147 -17.87 0.47 -19.31
C SER A 147 -17.34 1.15 -18.04
N GLY A 148 -18.19 1.30 -17.02
CA GLY A 148 -17.81 1.86 -15.71
C GLY A 148 -16.94 0.89 -14.89
N GLU A 149 -17.36 -0.37 -14.81
CA GLU A 149 -16.63 -1.42 -14.11
C GLU A 149 -15.23 -1.63 -14.70
N GLU A 150 -15.08 -1.54 -16.02
CA GLU A 150 -13.76 -1.58 -16.67
C GLU A 150 -12.85 -0.43 -16.22
N LYS A 151 -13.37 0.80 -16.09
CA LYS A 151 -12.58 1.95 -15.61
C LYS A 151 -12.19 1.79 -14.14
N GLN A 152 -13.10 1.28 -13.32
CA GLN A 152 -12.84 1.01 -11.90
C GLN A 152 -11.82 -0.11 -11.74
N THR A 153 -11.88 -1.14 -12.58
CA THR A 153 -10.90 -2.22 -12.61
C THR A 153 -9.52 -1.70 -13.02
N LYS A 154 -9.45 -0.85 -14.06
CA LYS A 154 -8.20 -0.16 -14.45
C LYS A 154 -7.65 0.75 -13.35
N PHE A 155 -8.53 1.37 -12.56
CA PHE A 155 -8.13 2.16 -11.40
C PHE A 155 -7.49 1.28 -10.32
N LEU A 156 -8.10 0.13 -10.01
CA LEU A 156 -7.54 -0.85 -9.06
C LEU A 156 -6.20 -1.42 -9.55
N GLU A 157 -6.09 -1.73 -10.85
CA GLU A 157 -4.82 -2.19 -11.46
C GLU A 157 -3.72 -1.13 -11.35
N MET A 158 -4.05 0.14 -11.55
CA MET A 158 -3.10 1.24 -11.37
C MET A 158 -2.63 1.35 -9.91
N ILE A 159 -3.52 1.20 -8.93
CA ILE A 159 -3.15 1.17 -7.50
C ILE A 159 -2.28 -0.04 -7.21
N SER A 160 -2.60 -1.22 -7.73
CA SER A 160 -1.85 -2.43 -7.43
C SER A 160 -0.43 -2.39 -8.00
N GLN A 161 -0.25 -1.83 -9.20
CA GLN A 161 1.06 -1.57 -9.81
C GLN A 161 1.94 -0.67 -8.92
N PHE A 162 1.33 0.29 -8.23
CA PHE A 162 2.00 1.17 -7.28
C PHE A 162 2.39 0.45 -5.97
N VAL A 163 1.57 -0.49 -5.52
CA VAL A 163 1.81 -1.31 -4.31
C VAL A 163 2.77 -2.48 -4.59
N GLY A 164 3.03 -2.79 -5.86
CA GLY A 164 3.82 -3.96 -6.26
C GLY A 164 3.10 -5.29 -6.01
N LYS A 165 1.76 -5.28 -6.00
CA LYS A 165 0.90 -6.48 -5.84
C LYS A 165 0.10 -6.72 -7.13
N GLU A 166 -0.07 -7.98 -7.52
CA GLU A 166 -0.99 -8.37 -8.59
C GLU A 166 -2.44 -8.28 -8.10
N VAL A 167 -3.36 -7.83 -8.96
CA VAL A 167 -4.81 -7.76 -8.66
C VAL A 167 -5.41 -9.16 -8.77
N ASP A 168 -6.12 -9.61 -7.75
CA ASP A 168 -6.89 -10.86 -7.78
C ASP A 168 -8.21 -10.64 -8.56
N GLY A 169 -8.09 -10.54 -9.88
CA GLY A 169 -9.20 -10.36 -10.80
C GLY A 169 -9.84 -11.69 -11.19
N THR A 170 -10.62 -12.30 -10.29
CA THR A 170 -11.45 -13.45 -10.66
C THR A 170 -12.78 -13.00 -11.26
N ALA A 171 -12.80 -12.94 -12.59
CA ALA A 171 -13.95 -13.23 -13.42
C ALA A 171 -13.46 -13.98 -14.66
N VAL A 172 -13.05 -15.24 -14.47
CA VAL A 172 -12.81 -16.19 -15.57
C VAL A 172 -14.13 -16.94 -15.78
N ASP A 173 -14.97 -16.42 -16.67
CA ASP A 173 -15.94 -17.21 -17.42
C ASP A 173 -15.28 -17.61 -18.74
N GLY A 174 -15.15 -18.90 -18.99
CA GLY A 174 -14.60 -19.41 -20.25
C GLY A 174 -14.07 -20.84 -20.18
N GLU A 175 -15.00 -21.78 -20.24
CA GLU A 175 -14.83 -23.24 -20.36
C GLU A 175 -13.93 -23.67 -21.55
N GLY A 176 -13.29 -24.84 -21.40
CA GLY A 176 -12.58 -25.58 -22.46
C GLY A 176 -11.41 -26.39 -21.89
N GLU A 177 -11.67 -27.51 -21.19
CA GLU A 177 -11.61 -28.90 -21.71
C GLU A 177 -10.20 -29.40 -22.12
N GLU A 178 -9.78 -30.46 -21.42
CA GLU A 178 -8.90 -31.58 -21.84
C GLU A 178 -7.42 -31.21 -22.16
N ASP A 179 -6.40 -31.77 -21.51
CA ASP A 179 -6.11 -33.20 -21.38
C ASP A 179 -5.34 -33.53 -20.09
N ALA A 180 -5.80 -34.58 -19.43
CA ALA A 180 -5.05 -35.32 -18.45
C ALA A 180 -4.18 -36.40 -19.13
N GLU A 181 -3.19 -36.86 -18.38
CA GLU A 181 -2.42 -38.10 -18.59
C GLU A 181 -1.16 -38.00 -19.46
N ASN A 182 -0.04 -37.70 -18.79
CA ASN A 182 1.10 -38.60 -18.94
C ASN A 182 1.84 -38.73 -17.60
N ALA A 183 1.58 -39.86 -16.94
CA ALA A 183 2.18 -40.24 -15.67
C ALA A 183 3.63 -40.68 -15.87
N GLU A 184 4.55 -39.91 -15.32
CA GLU A 184 5.93 -40.33 -15.03
C GLU A 184 5.94 -41.03 -13.67
N MET A 185 6.20 -42.35 -13.64
CA MET A 185 6.76 -42.97 -12.43
C MET A 185 7.56 -44.21 -12.78
N GLY A 186 8.86 -44.00 -12.98
CA GLY A 186 9.85 -45.03 -12.71
C GLY A 186 10.05 -45.16 -11.20
N VAL A 187 10.37 -46.37 -10.75
CA VAL A 187 11.41 -46.73 -9.76
C VAL A 187 11.07 -48.09 -9.09
N LYS A 188 11.81 -49.11 -9.54
CA LYS A 188 12.64 -50.08 -8.78
C LYS A 188 12.05 -51.15 -7.84
N ASP A 189 12.63 -52.34 -8.05
CA ASP A 189 13.05 -53.40 -7.11
C ASP A 189 11.93 -54.10 -6.31
N GLU A 190 11.82 -55.43 -6.21
CA GLU A 190 12.83 -56.46 -5.89
C GLU A 190 12.43 -57.87 -6.41
N PRO A 191 13.36 -58.86 -6.38
CA PRO A 191 13.14 -60.24 -6.81
C PRO A 191 12.69 -61.14 -5.64
N ASP A 192 11.95 -62.22 -5.92
CA ASP A 192 12.12 -63.46 -5.14
C ASP A 192 11.59 -64.71 -5.84
N ALA A 193 12.30 -65.80 -5.57
CA ALA A 193 12.09 -67.15 -6.07
C ALA A 193 10.87 -67.83 -5.43
N MET A 194 10.24 -68.77 -6.13
CA MET A 194 10.17 -70.20 -5.73
C MET A 194 9.25 -71.03 -6.65
N GLU A 195 9.74 -72.24 -6.92
CA GLU A 195 9.02 -73.53 -7.06
C GLU A 195 7.97 -73.69 -8.18
N GLU A 196 8.27 -74.53 -9.18
CA GLU A 196 8.09 -76.00 -9.14
C GLU A 196 8.98 -76.71 -10.17
#